data_AF-A0A3A1XMC9-F1
#
_entry.id   AF-A0A3A1XMC9-F1
#
_cell.length_a   1.000
_cell.length_b   1.000
_cell.length_c   1.000
_cell.angle_alpha   90.00
_cell.angle_beta   90.00
_cell.angle_gamma   90.00
#
_symmetry.space_group_name_H-M   'P 1'
#
loop_
_entity.id
_entity.type
_entity.pdbx_description
1 polymer ?
#
loop_
_entity_poly.entity_id
_entity_poly.type
_entity_poly.pdbx_seq_one_letter_code
_entity_poly.pdbx_strand_id
1 'polypeptide(L)'
;LAIVLKVGVAHLGEFGSVERIAQAKSEIVRGLLPHGIAVLNSDDKRVSAMSCLVENKHVRWFGRNVKNGLLESASKDDYQLSASNIKLDSFGKAVFTTTERSNSSDLMNHIEVHLAIQGEHNVMNALAAANVARYLGMTLDDIASVLSKVSHISPHRMQLSTVSKNDEKFTLIDDSFNANPDSMKAGIDGLCAYENDSCSASSKPFRIAVLGSML
;
A
#
# COMPACT_ATOMS: atom_id res chain seq x y z
N LEU A 1 16.54 8.20 1.40
CA LEU A 1 15.71 6.98 1.41
C LEU A 1 15.01 6.86 0.07
N ALA A 2 15.00 5.69 -0.52
CA ALA A 2 14.20 5.37 -1.71
C ALA A 2 13.31 4.17 -1.36
N ILE A 3 12.02 4.22 -1.68
CA ILE A 3 11.07 3.17 -1.32
C ILE A 3 10.38 2.71 -2.58
N VAL A 4 10.39 1.40 -2.83
CA VAL A 4 9.68 0.82 -3.98
C VAL A 4 8.73 -0.27 -3.49
N LEU A 5 7.43 -0.01 -3.64
CA LEU A 5 6.37 -0.88 -3.13
C LEU A 5 6.08 -2.07 -4.04
N LYS A 6 5.95 -1.82 -5.35
CA LYS A 6 5.52 -2.81 -6.33
C LYS A 6 5.83 -2.33 -7.75
N VAL A 7 6.11 -3.28 -8.64
CA VAL A 7 6.05 -3.09 -10.09
C VAL A 7 4.80 -3.79 -10.62
N GLY A 8 3.71 -3.03 -10.73
CA GLY A 8 2.45 -3.48 -11.32
C GLY A 8 2.37 -3.25 -12.83
N VAL A 9 1.18 -3.46 -13.38
CA VAL A 9 0.82 -3.17 -14.79
C VAL A 9 0.15 -1.81 -14.97
N ALA A 10 0.03 -1.01 -13.90
CA ALA A 10 -0.43 0.37 -14.03
C ALA A 10 0.51 1.14 -14.97
N HIS A 11 -0.06 1.99 -15.83
CA HIS A 11 0.65 2.74 -16.87
C HIS A 11 1.29 1.89 -17.98
N LEU A 12 0.81 0.66 -18.21
CA LEU A 12 1.31 -0.17 -19.31
C LEU A 12 1.11 0.50 -20.69
N GLY A 13 0.05 1.30 -20.86
CA GLY A 13 -0.19 2.08 -22.08
C GLY A 13 0.89 3.13 -22.35
N GLU A 14 1.33 3.86 -21.32
CA GLU A 14 2.37 4.90 -21.43
C GLU A 14 3.77 4.31 -21.56
N PHE A 15 4.09 3.30 -20.75
CA PHE A 15 5.43 2.72 -20.71
C PHE A 15 5.63 1.63 -21.78
N GLY A 16 4.57 1.02 -22.29
CA GLY A 16 4.59 -0.02 -23.32
C GLY A 16 5.00 -1.42 -22.85
N SER A 17 5.72 -1.56 -21.73
CA SER A 17 6.02 -2.87 -21.13
C SER A 17 6.25 -2.79 -19.62
N VAL A 18 6.09 -3.92 -18.93
CA VAL A 18 6.32 -4.02 -17.47
C VAL A 18 7.81 -3.85 -17.14
N GLU A 19 8.70 -4.23 -18.04
CA GLU A 19 10.14 -4.03 -17.93
C GLU A 19 10.49 -2.55 -17.94
N ARG A 20 9.83 -1.75 -18.78
CA ARG A 20 10.00 -0.29 -18.79
C ARG A 20 9.42 0.37 -17.54
N ILE A 21 8.30 -0.12 -17.02
CA ILE A 21 7.77 0.33 -15.72
C ILE A 21 8.78 0.02 -14.60
N ALA A 22 9.39 -1.19 -14.61
CA ALA A 22 10.42 -1.57 -13.65
C ALA A 22 11.65 -0.67 -13.75
N GLN A 23 12.10 -0.38 -14.99
CA GLN A 23 13.22 0.51 -15.25
C GLN A 23 12.96 1.91 -14.69
N ALA A 24 11.82 2.52 -15.03
CA ALA A 24 11.45 3.85 -14.55
C ALA A 24 11.36 3.89 -13.02
N LYS A 25 10.69 2.91 -12.40
CA LYS A 25 10.63 2.81 -10.94
C LYS A 25 11.99 2.58 -10.29
N SER A 26 12.97 1.99 -10.99
CA SER A 26 14.32 1.82 -10.48
C SER A 26 15.13 3.11 -10.43
N GLU A 27 14.71 4.18 -11.12
CA GLU A 27 15.42 5.46 -11.15
C GLU A 27 15.51 6.09 -9.75
N ILE A 28 14.49 5.94 -8.91
CA ILE A 28 14.53 6.42 -7.52
C ILE A 28 15.61 5.71 -6.70
N VAL A 29 15.89 4.44 -7.01
CA VAL A 29 16.94 3.64 -6.35
C VAL A 29 18.32 4.08 -6.88
N ARG A 30 18.44 4.31 -8.19
CA ARG A 30 19.67 4.84 -8.81
C ARG A 30 20.02 6.24 -8.33
N GLY A 31 19.01 7.04 -8.00
CA GLY A 31 19.18 8.40 -7.46
C GLY A 31 19.53 8.45 -5.98
N LEU A 32 19.76 7.31 -5.32
CA LEU A 32 20.22 7.31 -3.93
C LEU A 32 21.59 8.00 -3.81
N LEU A 33 21.66 8.97 -2.90
CA LEU A 33 22.93 9.58 -2.50
C LEU A 33 23.83 8.56 -1.78
N PRO A 34 25.14 8.83 -1.65
CA PRO A 34 26.03 8.01 -0.81
C PRO A 34 25.44 7.79 0.59
N HIS A 35 25.49 6.55 1.08
CA HIS A 35 24.86 6.09 2.34
C HIS A 35 23.32 6.12 2.34
N GLY A 36 22.70 6.36 1.19
CA GLY A 36 21.26 6.26 1.01
C GLY A 36 20.77 4.83 1.18
N ILE A 37 19.60 4.67 1.79
CA ILE A 37 18.98 3.36 2.04
C ILE A 37 17.82 3.14 1.07
N ALA A 38 17.79 1.96 0.46
CA ALA A 38 16.66 1.47 -0.31
C ALA A 38 15.74 0.61 0.57
N VAL A 39 14.45 0.89 0.57
CA VAL A 39 13.41 0.08 1.21
C VAL A 39 12.64 -0.65 0.11
N LEU A 40 12.83 -1.97 0.00
CA LEU A 40 12.40 -2.77 -1.14
C LEU A 40 11.47 -3.92 -0.73
N ASN A 41 10.44 -4.16 -1.55
CA ASN A 41 9.52 -5.28 -1.38
C ASN A 41 10.19 -6.60 -1.80
N SER A 42 10.34 -7.56 -0.88
CA SER A 42 10.91 -8.88 -1.17
C SER A 42 9.96 -9.84 -1.89
N ASP A 43 8.66 -9.55 -1.90
CA ASP A 43 7.64 -10.40 -2.53
C ASP A 43 7.48 -10.10 -4.03
N ASP A 44 7.95 -8.94 -4.50
CA ASP A 44 7.95 -8.57 -5.92
C ASP A 44 9.33 -8.79 -6.52
N LYS A 45 9.46 -9.78 -7.42
CA LYS A 45 10.73 -10.15 -8.07
C LYS A 45 11.39 -9.00 -8.82
N ARG A 46 10.62 -8.07 -9.38
CA ARG A 46 11.17 -6.93 -10.13
C ARG A 46 11.69 -5.87 -9.18
N VAL A 47 10.99 -5.66 -8.05
CA VAL A 47 11.48 -4.79 -6.98
C VAL A 47 12.72 -5.39 -6.31
N SER A 48 12.73 -6.69 -6.03
CA SER A 48 13.87 -7.33 -5.39
C SER A 48 15.14 -7.29 -6.26
N ALA A 49 14.98 -7.39 -7.58
CA ALA A 49 16.09 -7.21 -8.52
C ALA A 49 16.73 -5.81 -8.47
N MET A 50 16.02 -4.78 -7.98
CA MET A 50 16.58 -3.42 -7.83
C MET A 50 17.65 -3.32 -6.76
N SER A 51 17.76 -4.31 -5.85
CA SER A 51 18.85 -4.35 -4.86
C SER A 51 20.24 -4.37 -5.50
N CYS A 52 20.37 -4.90 -6.72
CA CYS A 52 21.62 -4.87 -7.49
C CYS A 52 22.08 -3.45 -7.87
N LEU A 53 21.19 -2.46 -7.79
CA LEU A 53 21.46 -1.05 -8.11
C LEU A 53 21.91 -0.25 -6.88
N VAL A 54 21.86 -0.83 -5.68
CA VAL A 54 22.14 -0.13 -4.43
C VAL A 54 23.61 -0.30 -4.08
N GLU A 55 24.35 0.80 -4.10
CA GLU A 55 25.75 0.84 -3.66
C GLU A 55 25.87 0.43 -2.18
N ASN A 56 26.94 -0.30 -1.83
CA ASN A 56 27.20 -0.82 -0.48
C ASN A 56 26.10 -1.71 0.12
N LYS A 57 25.12 -2.15 -0.68
CA LYS A 57 24.04 -3.07 -0.28
C LYS A 57 23.21 -2.58 0.92
N HIS A 58 23.05 -1.26 1.08
CA HIS A 58 22.17 -0.67 2.10
C HIS A 58 20.68 -0.85 1.74
N VAL A 59 20.20 -2.09 1.87
CA VAL A 59 18.84 -2.50 1.51
C VAL A 59 18.09 -2.97 2.74
N ARG A 60 16.93 -2.37 2.96
CA ARG A 60 15.92 -2.82 3.91
C ARG A 60 14.75 -3.46 3.18
N TRP A 61 14.56 -4.73 3.40
CA TRP A 61 13.49 -5.57 2.92
C TRP A 61 12.22 -5.43 3.77
N PHE A 62 11.09 -5.49 3.07
CA PHE A 62 9.81 -5.82 3.67
C PHE A 62 9.05 -6.85 2.82
N GLY A 63 8.26 -7.70 3.45
CA GLY A 63 7.61 -8.81 2.75
C GLY A 63 6.73 -9.68 3.61
N ARG A 64 6.03 -10.63 2.98
CA ARG A 64 5.34 -11.73 3.68
C ARG A 64 6.22 -12.97 3.72
N ASN A 65 7.08 -13.16 2.72
CA ASN A 65 7.75 -14.43 2.52
C ASN A 65 9.19 -14.43 3.03
N VAL A 66 9.37 -14.78 4.30
CA VAL A 66 10.69 -14.98 4.92
C VAL A 66 11.52 -16.06 4.20
N LYS A 67 10.85 -17.01 3.51
CA LYS A 67 11.52 -18.13 2.81
C LYS A 67 12.35 -17.71 1.59
N ASN A 68 12.24 -16.45 1.15
CA ASN A 68 13.06 -15.94 0.05
C ASN A 68 14.51 -15.68 0.48
N GLY A 69 14.88 -15.87 1.76
CA GLY A 69 16.23 -15.68 2.30
C GLY A 69 16.70 -14.22 2.36
N LEU A 70 16.07 -13.33 1.59
CA LEU A 70 16.35 -11.88 1.60
C LEU A 70 16.00 -11.24 2.95
N LEU A 71 14.92 -11.68 3.59
CA LEU A 71 14.55 -11.20 4.92
C LEU A 71 15.50 -11.75 6.01
N GLU A 72 16.29 -12.78 5.69
CA GLU A 72 17.31 -13.36 6.57
C GLU A 72 18.70 -12.76 6.33
N SER A 73 18.93 -12.05 5.22
CA SER A 73 20.25 -11.49 4.85
C SER A 73 20.57 -10.14 5.52
N ALA A 74 19.97 -9.89 6.67
CA ALA A 74 19.68 -8.57 7.22
C ALA A 74 20.84 -7.65 7.65
N SER A 75 22.14 -7.80 7.35
CA SER A 75 23.21 -6.94 7.95
C SER A 75 23.20 -6.94 9.51
N LYS A 76 24.34 -6.73 10.18
CA LYS A 76 24.36 -6.78 11.66
C LYS A 76 23.64 -5.58 12.27
N ASP A 77 23.82 -4.41 11.69
CA ASP A 77 23.31 -3.15 12.26
C ASP A 77 21.97 -2.71 11.63
N ASP A 78 21.43 -3.51 10.70
CA ASP A 78 20.13 -3.26 10.08
C ASP A 78 19.04 -4.19 10.61
N TYR A 79 17.81 -3.91 10.19
CA TYR A 79 16.65 -4.75 10.45
C TYR A 79 15.81 -4.89 9.19
N GLN A 80 15.04 -5.97 9.12
CA GLN A 80 14.02 -6.23 8.10
C GLN A 80 12.66 -6.46 8.76
N LEU A 81 11.57 -6.11 8.05
CA LEU A 81 10.21 -6.28 8.57
C LEU A 81 9.43 -7.29 7.73
N SER A 82 8.76 -8.24 8.37
CA SER A 82 7.86 -9.16 7.68
C SER A 82 6.48 -9.22 8.31
N ALA A 83 5.45 -9.50 7.51
CA ALA A 83 4.10 -9.77 7.99
C ALA A 83 3.76 -11.26 7.93
N SER A 84 3.15 -11.77 8.99
CA SER A 84 2.59 -13.13 9.07
C SER A 84 1.19 -13.09 9.69
N ASN A 85 0.49 -14.23 9.70
CA ASN A 85 -0.84 -14.38 10.31
C ASN A 85 -1.89 -13.36 9.83
N ILE A 86 -1.79 -12.95 8.57
CA ILE A 86 -2.67 -11.93 8.00
C ILE A 86 -4.10 -12.46 7.92
N LYS A 87 -5.02 -11.71 8.52
CA LYS A 87 -6.47 -11.95 8.52
C LYS A 87 -7.19 -10.63 8.26
N LEU A 88 -8.44 -10.71 7.81
CA LEU A 88 -9.32 -9.56 7.73
C LEU A 88 -10.36 -9.66 8.86
N ASP A 89 -10.65 -8.54 9.50
CA ASP A 89 -11.77 -8.43 10.45
C ASP A 89 -13.12 -8.36 9.72
N SER A 90 -14.22 -8.25 10.48
CA SER A 90 -15.57 -8.14 9.94
C SER A 90 -15.82 -6.89 9.08
N PHE A 91 -14.92 -5.90 9.14
CA PHE A 91 -14.97 -4.67 8.36
C PHE A 91 -13.96 -4.66 7.21
N GLY A 92 -13.31 -5.79 6.93
CA GLY A 92 -12.31 -5.92 5.86
C GLY A 92 -10.97 -5.25 6.16
N LYS A 93 -10.69 -4.89 7.42
CA LYS A 93 -9.42 -4.32 7.86
C LYS A 93 -8.44 -5.42 8.22
N ALA A 94 -7.17 -5.23 7.86
CA ALA A 94 -6.16 -6.26 8.08
C ALA A 94 -5.67 -6.28 9.53
N VAL A 95 -5.60 -7.48 10.10
CA VAL A 95 -4.91 -7.80 11.36
C VAL A 95 -3.78 -8.76 11.04
N PHE A 96 -2.56 -8.44 11.44
CA PHE A 96 -1.38 -9.25 11.11
C PHE A 96 -0.26 -9.08 12.14
N THR A 97 0.62 -10.07 12.23
CA THR A 97 1.82 -9.97 13.07
C THR A 97 2.95 -9.37 12.23
N THR A 98 3.47 -8.21 12.65
CA THR A 98 4.73 -7.67 12.14
C THR A 98 5.89 -8.27 12.94
N THR A 99 6.91 -8.73 12.24
CA THR A 99 8.15 -9.28 12.82
C THR A 99 9.33 -8.45 12.35
N GLU A 100 10.14 -7.98 13.29
CA GLU A 100 11.44 -7.37 13.04
C GLU A 100 12.55 -8.41 13.21
N ARG A 101 13.46 -8.46 12.25
CA ARG A 101 14.63 -9.34 12.28
C ARG A 101 15.90 -8.53 12.07
N SER A 102 16.87 -8.71 12.95
CA SER A 102 18.22 -8.13 12.86
C SER A 102 19.26 -9.22 13.12
N ASN A 103 20.43 -9.14 12.49
CA ASN A 103 21.51 -10.11 12.76
C ASN A 103 22.38 -9.71 13.98
N SER A 104 22.13 -8.57 14.61
CA SER A 104 22.80 -8.18 15.86
C SER A 104 22.18 -8.81 17.11
N SER A 105 20.99 -9.41 17.00
CA SER A 105 20.28 -10.00 18.13
C SER A 105 19.56 -11.27 17.73
N ASP A 106 19.67 -12.31 18.55
CA ASP A 106 18.84 -13.51 18.44
C ASP A 106 17.38 -13.24 18.88
N LEU A 107 17.10 -12.07 19.46
CA LEU A 107 15.74 -11.65 19.81
C LEU A 107 14.97 -11.21 18.57
N MET A 108 13.85 -11.89 18.34
CA MET A 108 12.90 -11.55 17.30
C MET A 108 11.77 -10.71 17.91
N ASN A 109 11.78 -9.40 17.65
CA ASN A 109 10.69 -8.53 18.08
C ASN A 109 9.49 -8.73 17.16
N HIS A 110 8.30 -8.87 17.74
CA HIS A 110 7.08 -8.99 16.98
C HIS A 110 5.94 -8.27 17.68
N ILE A 111 5.01 -7.74 16.89
CA ILE A 111 3.84 -7.04 17.37
C ILE A 111 2.65 -7.32 16.46
N GLU A 112 1.45 -7.42 17.05
CA GLU A 112 0.22 -7.46 16.29
C GLU A 112 -0.17 -6.05 15.84
N VAL A 113 -0.44 -5.90 14.55
CA VAL A 113 -0.85 -4.65 13.92
C VAL A 113 -2.28 -4.83 13.42
N HIS A 114 -3.13 -3.88 13.80
CA HIS A 114 -4.49 -3.73 13.31
C HIS A 114 -4.50 -2.50 12.43
N LEU A 115 -4.86 -2.59 11.15
CA LEU A 115 -4.97 -1.41 10.31
C LEU A 115 -6.32 -0.72 10.52
N ALA A 116 -6.34 0.60 10.58
CA ALA A 116 -7.59 1.35 10.53
C ALA A 116 -8.19 1.42 9.10
N ILE A 117 -7.39 1.13 8.06
CA ILE A 117 -7.79 1.10 6.65
C ILE A 117 -8.11 -0.31 6.16
N GLN A 118 -9.03 -0.40 5.19
CA GLN A 118 -9.50 -1.67 4.63
C GLN A 118 -8.52 -2.24 3.58
N GLY A 119 -8.55 -3.56 3.42
CA GLY A 119 -7.90 -4.29 2.34
C GLY A 119 -6.56 -4.92 2.72
N GLU A 120 -6.42 -6.22 2.42
CA GLU A 120 -5.19 -6.99 2.66
C GLU A 120 -3.96 -6.37 1.97
N HIS A 121 -4.15 -5.78 0.79
CA HIS A 121 -3.06 -5.15 0.04
C HIS A 121 -2.35 -4.03 0.81
N ASN A 122 -3.04 -3.39 1.77
CA ASN A 122 -2.46 -2.35 2.60
C ASN A 122 -1.47 -2.87 3.64
N VAL A 123 -1.40 -4.19 3.89
CA VAL A 123 -0.35 -4.78 4.73
C VAL A 123 1.04 -4.46 4.19
N MET A 124 1.24 -4.57 2.88
CA MET A 124 2.54 -4.27 2.26
C MET A 124 2.89 -2.78 2.33
N ASN A 125 1.89 -1.91 2.16
CA ASN A 125 2.06 -0.48 2.31
C ASN A 125 2.42 -0.12 3.76
N ALA A 126 1.74 -0.73 4.72
CA ALA A 126 1.98 -0.56 6.14
C ALA A 126 3.39 -1.03 6.54
N LEU A 127 3.84 -2.17 6.03
CA LEU A 127 5.21 -2.65 6.27
C LEU A 127 6.28 -1.70 5.72
N ALA A 128 6.08 -1.16 4.52
CA ALA A 128 7.02 -0.19 3.94
C ALA A 128 7.08 1.10 4.78
N ALA A 129 5.93 1.61 5.20
CA ALA A 129 5.84 2.78 6.07
C ALA A 129 6.46 2.50 7.46
N ALA A 130 6.17 1.34 8.04
CA ALA A 130 6.77 0.87 9.30
C ALA A 130 8.30 0.79 9.19
N ASN A 131 8.82 0.34 8.05
CA ASN A 131 10.26 0.26 7.82
C ASN A 131 10.92 1.64 7.89
N VAL A 132 10.29 2.67 7.32
CA VAL A 132 10.77 4.06 7.38
C VAL A 132 10.63 4.64 8.79
N ALA A 133 9.46 4.44 9.42
CA ALA A 133 9.20 4.93 10.78
C ALA A 133 10.20 4.36 11.79
N ARG A 134 10.49 3.05 11.67
CA ARG A 134 11.48 2.36 12.49
C ARG A 134 12.88 2.93 12.26
N TYR A 135 13.21 3.30 11.01
CA TYR A 135 14.52 3.86 10.65
C TYR A 135 14.71 5.26 11.26
N LEU A 136 13.61 6.00 11.38
CA LEU A 136 13.56 7.31 12.05
C LEU A 136 13.46 7.21 13.57
N GLY A 137 13.56 6.00 14.14
CA GLY A 137 13.68 5.80 15.59
C GLY A 137 12.38 5.47 16.33
N MET A 138 11.25 5.29 15.63
CA MET A 138 10.01 4.87 16.29
C MET A 138 10.11 3.43 16.80
N THR A 139 9.41 3.11 17.90
CA THR A 139 9.28 1.74 18.39
C THR A 139 8.23 0.96 17.58
N LEU A 140 8.27 -0.38 17.61
CA LEU A 140 7.23 -1.19 16.96
C LEU A 140 5.85 -0.94 17.59
N ASP A 141 5.79 -0.72 18.89
CA ASP A 141 4.57 -0.35 19.63
C ASP A 141 3.96 0.96 19.14
N ASP A 142 4.77 2.02 19.00
CA ASP A 142 4.31 3.31 18.49
C ASP A 142 3.80 3.19 17.05
N ILE A 143 4.52 2.43 16.22
CA ILE A 143 4.13 2.18 14.82
C ILE A 143 2.78 1.47 14.76
N ALA A 144 2.59 0.39 15.52
CA ALA A 144 1.32 -0.34 15.58
C ALA A 144 0.17 0.54 16.10
N SER A 145 0.43 1.34 17.14
CA SER A 145 -0.53 2.30 17.70
C SER A 145 -0.96 3.36 16.69
N VAL A 146 -0.04 3.87 15.86
CA VAL A 146 -0.38 4.83 14.80
C VAL A 146 -1.14 4.17 13.65
N LEU A 147 -0.68 3.02 13.15
CA LEU A 147 -1.33 2.31 12.03
C LEU A 147 -2.77 1.88 12.35
N SER A 148 -3.08 1.62 13.62
CA SER A 148 -4.44 1.32 14.09
C SER A 148 -5.37 2.53 14.21
N LYS A 149 -4.84 3.74 14.04
CA LYS A 149 -5.61 5.00 14.11
C LYS A 149 -5.70 5.72 12.77
N VAL A 150 -4.73 5.52 11.88
CA VAL A 150 -4.73 6.14 10.54
C VAL A 150 -5.84 5.53 9.70
N SER A 151 -6.99 6.19 9.66
CA SER A 151 -8.18 5.78 8.91
C SER A 151 -8.33 6.48 7.56
N HIS A 152 -7.60 7.57 7.35
CA HIS A 152 -7.63 8.32 6.10
C HIS A 152 -6.75 7.66 5.04
N ILE A 153 -7.38 6.91 4.14
CA ILE A 153 -6.81 6.67 2.81
C ILE A 153 -6.83 8.03 2.09
N SER A 154 -5.86 8.29 1.20
CA SER A 154 -5.78 9.54 0.42
C SER A 154 -7.19 9.98 -0.03
N PRO A 155 -7.55 11.27 0.15
CA PRO A 155 -8.82 11.79 -0.31
C PRO A 155 -9.12 11.35 -1.74
N HIS A 156 -10.39 11.25 -2.10
CA HIS A 156 -10.83 10.92 -3.47
C HIS A 156 -10.63 9.44 -3.88
N ARG A 157 -10.73 8.48 -2.95
CA ARG A 157 -10.74 7.04 -3.23
C ARG A 157 -12.02 6.37 -2.75
N MET A 158 -13.02 6.28 -3.62
CA MET A 158 -14.39 5.82 -3.32
C MET A 158 -15.03 6.49 -2.10
N GLN A 159 -14.74 7.78 -1.91
CA GLN A 159 -15.19 8.53 -0.75
C GLN A 159 -16.66 8.93 -0.91
N LEU A 160 -17.52 8.41 -0.04
CA LEU A 160 -18.94 8.76 -0.01
C LEU A 160 -19.18 10.08 0.74
N SER A 161 -19.95 10.97 0.13
CA SER A 161 -20.47 12.18 0.78
C SER A 161 -21.87 12.50 0.28
N THR A 162 -22.62 13.32 1.02
CA THR A 162 -23.92 13.82 0.58
C THR A 162 -23.79 15.28 0.20
N VAL A 163 -24.13 15.61 -1.03
CA VAL A 163 -24.21 16.99 -1.53
C VAL A 163 -25.67 17.41 -1.53
N SER A 164 -25.98 18.57 -0.97
CA SER A 164 -27.34 19.12 -0.96
C SER A 164 -27.41 20.40 -1.80
N LYS A 165 -28.42 20.53 -2.66
CA LYS A 165 -28.67 21.75 -3.44
C LYS A 165 -30.18 21.93 -3.62
N ASN A 166 -30.71 23.09 -3.23
CA ASN A 166 -32.12 23.46 -3.40
C ASN A 166 -33.09 22.33 -3.00
N ASP A 167 -33.04 21.94 -1.72
CA ASP A 167 -33.82 20.84 -1.10
C ASP A 167 -33.59 19.42 -1.65
N GLU A 168 -32.78 19.25 -2.70
CA GLU A 168 -32.38 17.94 -3.21
C GLU A 168 -31.08 17.44 -2.57
N LYS A 169 -30.97 16.12 -2.41
CA LYS A 169 -29.78 15.43 -1.87
C LYS A 169 -29.25 14.42 -2.88
N PHE A 170 -27.93 14.45 -3.08
CA PHE A 170 -27.20 13.55 -3.96
C PHE A 170 -26.13 12.80 -3.15
N THR A 171 -26.00 11.51 -3.39
CA THR A 171 -24.80 10.78 -2.96
C THR A 171 -23.70 11.03 -3.97
N LEU A 172 -22.59 11.61 -3.53
CA LEU A 172 -21.37 11.76 -4.29
C LEU A 172 -20.39 10.65 -3.88
N ILE A 173 -20.00 9.82 -4.85
CA ILE A 173 -18.87 8.90 -4.73
C ILE A 173 -17.67 9.59 -5.38
N ASP A 174 -16.74 10.05 -4.55
CA ASP A 174 -15.53 10.71 -5.00
C ASP A 174 -14.38 9.70 -5.11
N ASP A 175 -14.12 9.24 -6.33
CA ASP A 175 -12.99 8.38 -6.71
C ASP A 175 -12.01 9.12 -7.65
N SER A 176 -11.85 10.43 -7.46
CA SER A 176 -11.05 11.30 -8.34
C SER A 176 -9.53 11.28 -8.10
N PHE A 177 -8.99 10.37 -7.29
CA PHE A 177 -7.56 10.33 -6.96
C PHE A 177 -6.65 9.93 -8.14
N ASN A 178 -6.96 8.82 -8.82
CA ASN A 178 -6.21 8.34 -9.98
C ASN A 178 -7.11 7.43 -10.83
N ALA A 179 -6.87 7.36 -12.14
CA ALA A 179 -7.62 6.54 -13.06
C ALA A 179 -6.70 5.65 -13.88
N ASN A 180 -6.97 4.35 -13.86
CA ASN A 180 -6.45 3.37 -14.82
C ASN A 180 -7.59 2.43 -15.22
N PRO A 181 -7.46 1.63 -16.30
CA PRO A 181 -8.56 0.80 -16.79
C PRO A 181 -9.15 -0.13 -15.72
N ASP A 182 -8.31 -0.72 -14.86
CA ASP A 182 -8.77 -1.62 -13.79
C ASP A 182 -9.52 -0.86 -12.69
N SER A 183 -9.02 0.30 -12.27
CA SER A 183 -9.67 1.12 -11.25
C SER A 183 -10.97 1.75 -11.75
N MET A 184 -11.01 2.20 -13.01
CA MET A 184 -12.23 2.70 -13.67
C MET A 184 -13.32 1.63 -13.71
N LYS A 185 -12.95 0.40 -14.12
CA LYS A 185 -13.89 -0.73 -14.09
C LYS A 185 -14.41 -0.97 -12.68
N ALA A 186 -13.52 -1.01 -11.68
CA ALA A 186 -13.92 -1.22 -10.28
C ALA A 186 -14.82 -0.10 -9.74
N GLY A 187 -14.54 1.16 -10.09
CA GLY A 187 -15.36 2.31 -9.70
C GLY A 187 -16.76 2.28 -10.33
N ILE A 188 -16.86 1.90 -11.62
CA ILE A 188 -18.15 1.73 -12.30
C ILE A 188 -18.93 0.54 -11.73
N ASP A 189 -18.26 -0.60 -11.50
CA ASP A 189 -18.88 -1.78 -10.87
C ASP A 189 -19.41 -1.41 -9.48
N GLY A 190 -18.65 -0.63 -8.70
CA GLY A 190 -19.06 -0.09 -7.41
C GLY A 190 -20.27 0.85 -7.48
N LEU A 191 -20.30 1.77 -8.45
CA LEU A 191 -21.45 2.65 -8.69
C LEU A 191 -22.71 1.85 -9.05
N CYS A 192 -22.58 0.82 -9.89
CA CYS A 192 -23.67 -0.07 -10.26
C CYS A 192 -24.22 -0.85 -9.07
N ALA A 193 -23.33 -1.34 -8.19
CA ALA A 193 -23.70 -2.10 -7.00
C ALA A 193 -24.23 -1.23 -5.85
N TYR A 194 -24.02 0.09 -5.88
CA TYR A 194 -24.48 0.98 -4.82
C TYR A 194 -26.02 1.00 -4.72
N GLU A 195 -26.53 0.68 -3.53
CA GLU A 195 -27.93 0.80 -3.13
C GLU A 195 -28.04 1.76 -1.95
N ASN A 196 -29.13 2.52 -1.90
CA ASN A 196 -29.40 3.44 -0.79
C ASN A 196 -30.38 2.76 0.17
N ASP A 197 -29.97 2.48 1.41
CA ASP A 197 -30.80 1.87 2.47
C ASP A 197 -32.02 2.74 2.87
N SER A 198 -32.10 3.97 2.38
CA SER A 198 -33.00 5.01 2.89
C SER A 198 -34.37 5.14 2.21
N CYS A 199 -34.69 4.32 1.20
CA CYS A 199 -35.99 4.45 0.51
C CYS A 199 -36.66 3.09 0.28
N SER A 200 -37.90 3.00 0.76
CA SER A 200 -38.85 1.92 0.49
C SER A 200 -38.85 1.47 -0.97
N ALA A 201 -38.23 0.31 -1.23
CA ALA A 201 -38.46 -0.71 -2.28
C ALA A 201 -38.93 -0.32 -3.71
N SER A 202 -38.98 0.95 -4.14
CA SER A 202 -39.76 1.34 -5.32
C SER A 202 -39.05 2.25 -6.34
N SER A 203 -37.78 2.60 -6.14
CA SER A 203 -37.03 3.30 -7.18
C SER A 203 -35.54 3.01 -7.07
N LYS A 204 -34.96 2.36 -8.09
CA LYS A 204 -33.51 2.25 -8.22
C LYS A 204 -32.92 3.66 -8.37
N PRO A 205 -31.82 4.00 -7.66
CA PRO A 205 -31.24 5.33 -7.77
C PRO A 205 -30.77 5.60 -9.21
N PHE A 206 -31.02 6.81 -9.69
CA PHE A 206 -30.44 7.29 -10.94
C PHE A 206 -28.93 7.50 -10.75
N ARG A 207 -28.10 6.98 -11.65
CA ARG A 207 -26.64 6.94 -11.51
C ARG A 207 -26.00 7.72 -12.64
N ILE A 208 -25.03 8.56 -12.30
CA ILE A 208 -24.24 9.34 -13.25
C ILE A 208 -22.78 9.10 -12.93
N ALA A 209 -22.00 8.65 -13.92
CA ALA A 209 -20.55 8.58 -13.83
C ALA A 209 -19.95 9.82 -14.52
N VAL A 210 -19.15 10.59 -13.80
CA VAL A 210 -18.38 11.71 -14.35
C VAL A 210 -16.93 11.27 -14.46
N LEU A 211 -16.44 11.07 -15.69
CA LEU A 211 -15.14 10.46 -15.94
C LEU A 211 -14.16 11.47 -16.54
N GLY A 212 -12.94 11.51 -16.00
CA GLY A 212 -11.80 12.20 -16.60
C GLY A 212 -11.03 11.30 -17.57
N SER A 213 -10.10 11.87 -18.34
CA SER A 213 -9.18 11.10 -19.17
C SER A 213 -8.26 10.22 -18.33
N MET A 214 -8.07 8.97 -18.74
CA MET A 214 -7.00 8.10 -18.22
C MET A 214 -5.69 8.49 -18.91
N LEU A 215 -4.64 8.76 -18.13
CA LEU A 215 -3.26 8.94 -18.61
C LEU A 215 -2.48 7.66 -18.31
#